data_AF-A0A392U631-F1
#
_entry.id   AF-A0A392U631-F1
#
_cell.length_a   1.000
_cell.length_b   1.000
_cell.length_c   1.000
_cell.angle_alpha   90.00
_cell.angle_beta   90.00
_cell.angle_gamma   90.00
#
_symmetry.space_group_name_H-M   'P 1'
#
loop_
_entity.id
_entity.type
_entity.pdbx_description
1 polymer ?
#
loop_
_entity_poly.entity_id
_entity_poly.type
_entity_poly.pdbx_seq_one_letter_code
_entity_poly.pdbx_strand_id
1 'polypeptide(L)'
;EDGNVVMGPQGVPVEEDYAKFYFHWNKGHFLIEAKDFTYRRMNSSADEVSDYDKLVAFVGSFPTNLLEDSEGNPLVDEHGRQ
;
A
#
# COMPACT_ATOMS: atom_id res chain seq x y z
N GLU A 1 15.97 6.66 -4.16
CA GLU A 1 15.33 7.81 -4.80
C GLU A 1 14.80 8.72 -3.69
N ASP A 2 15.35 9.92 -3.56
CA ASP A 2 15.29 10.77 -2.34
C ASP A 2 13.96 11.52 -2.10
N GLY A 3 12.83 11.03 -2.62
CA GLY A 3 11.52 11.65 -2.33
C GLY A 3 11.42 13.14 -2.72
N ASN A 4 12.19 13.57 -3.72
CA ASN A 4 12.26 14.98 -4.11
C ASN A 4 10.92 15.47 -4.67
N VAL A 5 10.47 16.64 -4.20
CA VAL A 5 9.24 17.30 -4.63
C VAL A 5 9.31 17.61 -6.14
N VAL A 6 8.32 17.11 -6.88
CA VAL A 6 8.19 17.39 -8.33
C VAL A 6 7.55 18.76 -8.51
N MET A 7 8.25 19.64 -9.24
CA MET A 7 7.78 21.00 -9.51
C MET A 7 7.09 21.07 -10.87
N GLY A 8 5.90 21.67 -10.92
CA GLY A 8 5.16 21.89 -12.15
C GLY A 8 5.73 23.04 -12.98
N PRO A 9 5.24 23.25 -14.22
CA PRO A 9 5.72 24.29 -15.14
C PRO A 9 5.65 25.72 -14.59
N GLN A 10 4.81 25.95 -13.58
CA GLN A 10 4.63 27.25 -12.91
C GLN A 10 5.49 27.40 -11.64
N GLY A 11 6.38 26.44 -11.35
CA GLY A 11 7.21 26.46 -10.15
C GLY A 11 6.45 26.15 -8.85
N VAL A 12 5.26 25.54 -8.95
CA VAL A 12 4.46 25.10 -7.81
C VAL A 12 4.62 23.57 -7.66
N PRO A 13 4.76 23.03 -6.44
CA PRO A 13 4.76 21.59 -6.20
C PRO A 13 3.53 20.92 -6.84
N VAL A 14 3.75 19.82 -7.53
CA VAL A 14 2.64 19.00 -8.04
C VAL A 14 2.15 18.12 -6.90
N GLU A 15 0.98 18.46 -6.35
CA GLU A 15 0.23 17.51 -5.53
C GLU A 15 -0.51 16.55 -6.46
N GLU A 16 -0.10 15.29 -6.47
CA GLU A 16 -0.91 14.22 -7.03
C GLU A 16 -2.02 13.88 -6.02
N ASP A 17 -3.26 14.09 -6.42
CA ASP A 17 -4.42 13.63 -5.67
C ASP A 17 -4.54 12.11 -5.80
N TYR A 18 -3.86 11.38 -4.93
CA TYR A 18 -3.93 9.92 -4.87
C TYR A 18 -5.33 9.41 -4.47
N ALA A 19 -6.26 10.26 -4.03
CA ALA A 19 -7.66 9.84 -3.85
C ALA A 19 -8.37 9.64 -5.20
N LYS A 20 -7.83 10.20 -6.31
CA LYS A 20 -8.22 9.83 -7.68
C LYS A 20 -7.53 8.55 -8.12
N PHE A 21 -7.83 7.47 -7.42
CA PHE A 21 -7.61 6.15 -8.00
C PHE A 21 -8.53 5.99 -9.22
N TYR A 22 -7.94 5.87 -10.41
CA TYR A 22 -8.67 5.48 -11.63
C TYR A 22 -9.13 4.01 -11.60
N PHE A 23 -9.10 3.36 -10.44
CA PHE A 23 -9.68 2.03 -10.25
C PHE A 23 -11.20 2.13 -10.18
N HIS A 24 -11.83 2.24 -11.35
CA HIS A 24 -13.22 1.85 -11.46
C HIS A 24 -13.28 0.32 -11.39
N TRP A 25 -13.78 -0.22 -10.28
CA TRP A 25 -14.10 -1.64 -10.17
C TRP A 25 -15.23 -1.93 -11.15
N ASN A 26 -14.90 -2.28 -12.39
CA ASN A 26 -15.90 -2.66 -13.37
C ASN A 26 -16.43 -4.06 -13.02
N LYS A 27 -17.63 -4.40 -13.53
CA LYS A 27 -18.24 -5.71 -13.28
C LYS A 27 -17.32 -6.88 -13.66
N GLY A 28 -16.44 -6.69 -14.64
CA GLY A 28 -15.43 -7.67 -15.05
C GLY A 28 -14.42 -7.99 -13.95
N HIS A 29 -14.05 -7.01 -13.11
CA HIS A 29 -13.14 -7.23 -11.98
C HIS A 29 -13.70 -8.26 -10.99
N PHE A 30 -15.00 -8.21 -10.70
CA PHE A 30 -15.67 -9.16 -9.80
C PHE A 30 -15.87 -10.55 -10.42
N LEU A 31 -15.65 -10.69 -11.74
CA LEU A 31 -15.76 -11.97 -12.44
C LEU A 31 -14.41 -12.67 -12.59
N ILE A 32 -13.30 -12.02 -12.24
CA ILE A 32 -11.99 -12.66 -12.20
C ILE A 32 -12.00 -13.69 -11.07
N GLU A 33 -11.64 -14.92 -11.38
CA GLU A 33 -11.65 -15.99 -10.38
C GLU A 33 -10.53 -15.74 -9.36
N ALA A 34 -10.78 -16.07 -8.09
CA ALA A 34 -9.79 -15.88 -7.02
C ALA A 34 -8.44 -16.54 -7.35
N LYS A 35 -8.44 -17.64 -8.13
CA LYS A 35 -7.23 -18.34 -8.57
C LYS A 35 -6.26 -17.45 -9.37
N ASP A 36 -6.78 -16.42 -10.05
CA ASP A 36 -5.99 -15.49 -10.85
C ASP A 36 -5.33 -14.40 -9.98
N PHE A 37 -5.74 -14.28 -8.71
CA PHE A 37 -5.11 -13.42 -7.71
C PHE A 37 -4.31 -14.20 -6.66
N THR A 38 -4.54 -15.50 -6.52
CA THR A 38 -3.83 -16.34 -5.55
C THR A 38 -2.66 -17.06 -6.21
N TYR A 39 -1.44 -16.65 -5.88
CA TYR A 39 -0.22 -17.32 -6.34
C TYR A 39 0.25 -18.32 -5.29
N ARG A 40 0.47 -19.56 -5.70
CA ARG A 40 1.07 -20.57 -4.81
C ARG A 40 2.57 -20.33 -4.73
N ARG A 41 3.09 -20.09 -3.52
CA ARG A 41 4.54 -19.90 -3.28
C ARG A 41 5.41 -21.02 -3.86
N MET A 42 4.90 -22.27 -3.90
CA MET A 42 5.60 -23.41 -4.50
C MET A 42 5.78 -23.33 -6.02
N ASN A 43 4.99 -22.48 -6.70
CA ASN A 43 5.06 -22.25 -8.15
C ASN A 43 5.80 -20.94 -8.48
N SER A 44 6.27 -20.20 -7.48
CA SER A 44 7.01 -18.95 -7.65
C SER A 44 8.49 -19.23 -7.91
N SER A 45 9.11 -18.39 -8.73
CA SER A 45 10.56 -18.34 -8.91
C SER A 45 11.27 -17.86 -7.63
N ALA A 46 12.58 -18.06 -7.56
CA ALA A 46 13.38 -17.61 -6.41
C ALA A 46 13.31 -16.08 -6.21
N ASP A 47 13.27 -15.31 -7.30
CA ASP A 47 13.16 -13.86 -7.26
C ASP A 47 11.78 -13.42 -6.75
N GLU A 48 10.70 -14.04 -7.25
CA GLU A 48 9.34 -13.76 -6.77
C GLU A 48 9.15 -14.11 -5.29
N VAL A 49 9.77 -15.19 -4.81
CA VAL A 49 9.76 -15.53 -3.38
C VAL A 49 10.51 -14.49 -2.56
N SER A 50 11.67 -14.04 -3.04
CA SER A 50 12.46 -12.99 -2.39
C SER A 50 11.67 -11.68 -2.31
N ASP A 51 11.00 -11.28 -3.39
CA ASP A 51 10.17 -10.08 -3.42
C ASP A 51 8.94 -10.21 -2.52
N TYR A 52 8.30 -11.38 -2.49
CA TYR A 52 7.23 -11.68 -1.54
C TYR A 52 7.71 -11.55 -0.09
N ASP A 53 8.87 -12.08 0.25
CA ASP A 53 9.41 -12.01 1.61
C ASP A 53 9.73 -10.56 2.03
N LYS A 54 10.19 -9.70 1.09
CA LYS A 54 10.32 -8.25 1.33
C LYS A 54 8.98 -7.58 1.62
N LEU A 55 7.93 -7.93 0.87
CA LEU A 55 6.58 -7.39 1.08
C LEU A 55 6.02 -7.83 2.44
N VAL A 56 6.22 -9.09 2.83
CA VAL A 56 5.81 -9.59 4.15
C VAL A 56 6.52 -8.84 5.27
N ALA A 57 7.84 -8.63 5.15
CA ALA A 57 8.59 -7.86 6.14
C ALA A 57 8.12 -6.40 6.23
N PHE A 58 7.85 -5.77 5.08
CA PHE A 58 7.33 -4.40 5.02
C PHE A 58 5.95 -4.29 5.66
N VAL A 59 4.99 -5.15 5.31
CA VAL A 59 3.64 -5.15 5.90
C VAL A 59 3.69 -5.48 7.38
N GLY A 60 4.56 -6.41 7.80
CA GLY A 60 4.77 -6.73 9.21
C GLY A 60 5.39 -5.62 10.04
N SER A 61 5.96 -4.57 9.40
CA SER A 61 6.42 -3.37 10.10
C SER A 61 5.30 -2.38 10.42
N PHE A 62 4.11 -2.55 9.81
CA PHE A 62 2.97 -1.72 10.12
C PHE A 62 2.35 -2.08 11.47
N PRO A 63 1.81 -1.08 12.18
CA PRO A 63 1.04 -1.30 13.38
C PRO A 63 -0.17 -2.19 13.10
N THR A 64 -0.59 -2.97 14.10
CA THR A 64 -1.74 -3.90 13.96
C THR A 64 -3.03 -3.12 13.68
N ASN A 65 -3.12 -1.90 14.18
CA ASN A 65 -4.17 -0.94 13.90
C ASN A 65 -3.59 0.29 13.19
N LEU A 66 -4.29 0.83 12.20
CA LEU A 66 -3.91 2.08 11.53
C LEU A 66 -3.87 3.27 12.51
N LEU A 67 -4.52 3.13 13.66
CA LEU A 67 -4.56 4.09 14.76
C LEU A 67 -3.56 3.77 15.87
N GLU A 68 -2.56 2.92 15.63
CA GLU A 68 -1.49 2.62 16.58
C GLU A 68 -0.11 2.93 15.96
N ASP A 69 0.89 3.25 16.78
CA ASP A 69 2.28 3.37 16.35
C ASP A 69 2.97 1.99 16.32
N SER A 70 4.26 1.95 15.93
CA SER A 70 5.04 0.71 15.88
C SER A 70 5.25 0.01 17.23
N GLU A 71 5.00 0.70 18.34
CA GLU A 71 5.06 0.16 19.71
C GLU A 71 3.67 -0.29 20.21
N GLY A 72 2.62 -0.07 19.42
CA GLY A 72 1.23 -0.40 19.77
C GLY A 72 0.53 0.69 20.59
N ASN A 73 1.08 1.90 20.68
CA ASN A 73 0.42 3.01 21.35
C ASN A 73 -0.63 3.65 20.42
N PRO A 74 -1.80 4.05 20.92
CA PRO A 74 -2.78 4.78 20.11
C PRO A 74 -2.21 6.08 19.54
N LEU A 75 -2.39 6.31 18.24
CA LEU A 75 -2.06 7.55 17.53
C LEU A 75 -3.07 8.67 17.77
N VAL A 76 -4.23 8.35 18.34
CA VAL A 76 -5.29 9.31 18.64
C VAL A 76 -5.86 9.09 20.05
N ASP A 77 -6.27 10.18 20.71
CA ASP A 77 -6.95 10.14 22.00
C ASP A 77 -8.36 9.52 21.91
N GLU A 78 -9.03 9.34 23.05
CA GLU A 78 -10.41 8.81 23.12
C GLU A 78 -11.44 9.65 22.34
N HIS A 79 -11.05 10.86 21.89
CA HIS A 79 -11.86 11.77 21.10
C HIS A 79 -11.40 11.88 19.64
N GLY A 80 -10.45 11.04 19.21
CA GLY A 80 -9.95 10.98 17.85
C GLY A 80 -8.98 12.10 17.46
N ARG A 81 -8.38 12.79 18.44
CA ARG A 81 -7.37 13.84 18.20
C ARG A 81 -5.97 13.24 18.28
N GLN A 82 -5.14 13.60 17.30
CA GLN A 82 -3.72 13.24 17.21
C GLN A 82 -2.88 13.99 18.26
#